data_AF-M4TD63-F1
#
_entry.id   AF-M4TD63-F1
#
_cell.length_a   1.000
_cell.length_b   1.000
_cell.length_c   1.000
_cell.angle_alpha   90.00
_cell.angle_beta   90.00
_cell.angle_gamma   90.00
#
_symmetry.space_group_name_H-M   'P 1'
#
loop_
_entity.id
_entity.type
_entity.pdbx_description
1 polymer ?
#
loop_
_entity_poly.entity_id
_entity_poly.type
_entity_poly.pdbx_seq_one_letter_code
_entity_poly.pdbx_strand_id
1 'polypeptide(L)'
;MKPRGGAALVAVLACLNLKPANSAANDAHDAYRALCSAVRVARAALTANYAEVQDDEDYNEILNMNMSVSPSDWQKLFDTDGEAGDWAQMKAKLQAKDKNINWENQWAQWRQTRKLTKGASEAPGWLKEHPMTLGPQAREAAAPRIAAIASAANLAYNKLKEKPTFDGEDAAEAVKTNAKKALCGDAPTYAYSDATAKCTEPAGQTAKNTLCSTALNGNGLATDIMCICADQSDNACGAGPAHAQISANNVPHTYVNKYTDACGTTNTLPTAAAVTNALQEVTTRLHTLGASAKIGLGITDGTECTDSNGDNCVDYSAKITDHSKGYDQVPWIKYMLKVHHAIQALEESKAAKATLLSTIANLKAAAETEYKGHNTRKLASTTTVSAQPQTATNADKQKTCEAIEKATDCKKNGSCKWEGDDKDGPHCKLNTTAAEQQTTQAGTGAAAPATGCAKHGTKTDCENDKTGDKQNCAWRKGKDNEPDLDKEMCRNGSFLTNKQFALSMVSAAFVALLF
;
A
#
# COMPACT_ATOMS: atom_id res chain seq x y z
N MET A 1 27.25 58.82 -28.37
CA MET A 1 27.65 58.50 -26.98
C MET A 1 26.51 58.88 -26.06
N LYS A 2 25.88 57.90 -25.42
CA LYS A 2 24.83 58.07 -24.39
C LYS A 2 25.51 58.15 -23.02
N PRO A 3 25.13 59.07 -22.12
CA PRO A 3 25.25 58.84 -20.68
C PRO A 3 23.89 58.44 -20.11
N ARG A 4 23.89 57.34 -19.36
CA ARG A 4 22.78 56.85 -18.54
C ARG A 4 22.74 57.67 -17.24
N GLY A 5 21.62 58.34 -16.95
CA GLY A 5 21.32 58.87 -15.63
C GLY A 5 20.61 57.81 -14.80
N GLY A 6 21.27 57.32 -13.74
CA GLY A 6 20.65 56.47 -12.73
C GLY A 6 20.03 57.33 -11.64
N ALA A 7 18.72 57.21 -11.41
CA ALA A 7 18.03 57.79 -10.27
C ALA A 7 18.24 56.89 -9.05
N ALA A 8 18.87 57.42 -7.99
CA ALA A 8 18.95 56.77 -6.69
C ALA A 8 17.66 57.07 -5.89
N LEU A 9 16.90 56.02 -5.59
CA LEU A 9 15.76 56.09 -4.69
C LEU A 9 16.28 55.96 -3.24
N VAL A 10 16.25 57.06 -2.48
CA VAL A 10 16.56 57.05 -1.04
C VAL A 10 15.32 56.58 -0.30
N ALA A 11 15.35 55.36 0.24
CA ALA A 11 14.33 54.86 1.16
C ALA A 11 14.63 55.40 2.57
N VAL A 12 13.76 56.28 3.08
CA VAL A 12 13.78 56.73 4.47
C VAL A 12 13.16 55.63 5.33
N LEU A 13 14.00 54.91 6.10
CA LEU A 13 13.54 54.02 7.16
C LEU A 13 13.14 54.89 8.36
N ALA A 14 11.83 55.08 8.57
CA ALA A 14 11.32 55.64 9.81
C ALA A 14 11.29 54.53 10.88
N CYS A 15 12.30 54.50 11.75
CA CYS A 15 12.22 53.72 12.99
C CYS A 15 11.23 54.40 13.94
N LEU A 16 9.97 53.96 13.91
CA LEU A 16 9.02 54.25 14.97
C LEU A 16 9.46 53.46 16.21
N ASN A 17 9.98 54.19 17.22
CA ASN A 17 10.09 53.69 18.58
C ASN A 17 8.68 53.45 19.14
N LEU A 18 8.15 52.24 18.94
CA LEU A 18 6.99 51.76 19.66
C LEU A 18 7.42 51.57 21.12
N LYS A 19 6.83 52.36 22.02
CA LYS A 19 6.88 52.05 23.46
C LYS A 19 6.19 50.69 23.67
N PRO A 20 6.66 49.84 24.58
CA PRO A 20 5.92 48.64 24.96
C PRO A 20 4.56 49.09 25.50
N ALA A 21 3.50 48.63 24.83
CA ALA A 21 2.13 48.90 25.22
C ALA A 21 1.66 47.78 26.14
N ASN A 22 1.00 48.12 27.24
CA ASN A 22 0.15 47.19 27.97
C ASN A 22 -0.83 46.54 26.99
N SER A 23 -1.23 45.30 27.26
CA SER A 23 -2.24 44.60 26.46
C SER A 23 -3.55 45.40 26.42
N ALA A 24 -3.98 45.79 25.23
CA ALA A 24 -5.27 46.42 24.98
C ALA A 24 -6.27 45.40 24.41
N ALA A 25 -7.55 45.80 24.37
CA ALA A 25 -8.59 45.00 23.75
C ALA A 25 -8.22 44.58 22.31
N ASN A 26 -8.33 43.27 22.02
CA ASN A 26 -7.99 42.61 20.76
C ASN A 26 -6.49 42.44 20.44
N ASP A 27 -5.56 42.82 21.30
CA ASP A 27 -4.14 42.71 20.98
C ASP A 27 -3.67 41.25 20.80
N ALA A 28 -4.28 40.32 21.54
CA ALA A 28 -3.98 38.90 21.46
C ALA A 28 -4.85 38.12 20.46
N HIS A 29 -5.76 38.80 19.78
CA HIS A 29 -6.78 38.19 18.91
C HIS A 29 -6.20 37.41 17.73
N ASP A 30 -5.08 37.85 17.17
CA ASP A 30 -4.41 37.19 16.05
C ASP A 30 -3.78 35.85 16.47
N ALA A 31 -3.17 35.81 17.66
CA ALA A 31 -2.67 34.58 18.29
C ALA A 31 -3.83 33.63 18.63
N TYR A 32 -4.91 34.17 19.20
CA TYR A 32 -6.13 33.43 19.51
C TYR A 32 -6.74 32.77 18.27
N ARG A 33 -6.89 33.49 17.16
CA ARG A 33 -7.46 32.94 15.91
C ARG A 33 -6.64 31.79 15.34
N ALA A 34 -5.32 31.89 15.41
CA ALA A 34 -4.43 30.82 14.96
C ALA A 34 -4.58 29.56 15.83
N LEU A 35 -4.59 29.71 17.16
CA LEU A 35 -4.83 28.59 18.07
C LEU A 35 -6.25 28.01 17.91
N CYS A 36 -7.25 28.85 17.65
CA CYS A 36 -8.60 28.39 17.32
C CYS A 36 -8.63 27.56 16.04
N SER A 37 -7.75 27.82 15.06
CA SER A 37 -7.61 26.98 13.89
C SER A 37 -7.15 25.57 14.24
N ALA A 38 -6.13 25.47 15.10
CA ALA A 38 -5.67 24.19 15.64
C ALA A 38 -6.77 23.48 16.47
N VAL A 39 -7.52 24.21 17.30
CA VAL A 39 -8.65 23.66 18.07
C VAL A 39 -9.74 23.09 17.16
N ARG A 40 -10.14 23.82 16.10
CA ARG A 40 -11.16 23.33 15.16
C ARG A 40 -10.72 22.04 14.49
N VAL A 41 -9.48 22.00 14.00
CA VAL A 41 -8.91 20.79 13.37
C VAL A 41 -8.84 19.63 14.36
N ALA A 42 -8.34 19.86 15.58
CA ALA A 42 -8.25 18.81 16.59
C ALA A 42 -9.63 18.28 17.00
N ARG A 43 -10.63 19.14 17.19
CA ARG A 43 -12.03 18.71 17.45
C ARG A 43 -12.60 17.90 16.29
N ALA A 44 -12.36 18.35 15.07
CA ALA A 44 -12.81 17.66 13.87
C ALA A 44 -12.17 16.27 13.72
N ALA A 45 -10.89 16.13 14.10
CA ALA A 45 -10.18 14.87 14.13
C ALA A 45 -10.79 13.85 15.10
N LEU A 46 -11.57 14.27 16.11
CA LEU A 46 -12.30 13.35 16.99
C LEU A 46 -13.39 12.56 16.25
N THR A 47 -13.80 12.99 15.05
CA THR A 47 -14.72 12.25 14.18
C THR A 47 -14.03 11.14 13.36
N ALA A 48 -12.73 10.94 13.54
CA ALA A 48 -11.98 9.92 12.83
C ALA A 48 -12.61 8.54 13.01
N ASN A 49 -12.94 7.93 11.88
CA ASN A 49 -13.46 6.59 11.78
C ASN A 49 -12.85 5.92 10.54
N TYR A 50 -12.65 4.62 10.62
CA TYR A 50 -12.21 3.82 9.50
C TYR A 50 -13.30 2.82 9.12
N ALA A 51 -13.89 3.01 7.94
CA ALA A 51 -14.85 2.05 7.41
C ALA A 51 -14.11 0.78 6.96
N GLU A 52 -14.39 -0.31 7.65
CA GLU A 52 -13.95 -1.65 7.23
C GLU A 52 -14.62 -2.00 5.90
N VAL A 53 -13.83 -2.54 4.97
CA VAL A 53 -14.38 -3.06 3.72
C VAL A 53 -15.07 -4.37 4.05
N GLN A 54 -16.38 -4.42 3.80
CA GLN A 54 -17.18 -5.62 3.96
C GLN A 54 -16.92 -6.59 2.81
N ASP A 55 -17.66 -7.70 2.79
CA ASP A 55 -17.59 -8.71 1.72
C ASP A 55 -17.58 -8.07 0.33
N ASP A 56 -16.68 -8.57 -0.53
CA ASP A 56 -16.49 -8.08 -1.89
C ASP A 56 -17.11 -9.10 -2.85
N GLU A 57 -18.12 -8.66 -3.60
CA GLU A 57 -18.88 -9.53 -4.51
C GLU A 57 -18.00 -10.09 -5.63
N ASP A 58 -17.06 -9.30 -6.16
CA ASP A 58 -16.18 -9.74 -7.23
C ASP A 58 -15.19 -10.81 -6.74
N TYR A 59 -14.67 -10.66 -5.53
CA TYR A 59 -13.85 -11.69 -4.89
C TYR A 59 -14.64 -12.98 -4.66
N ASN A 60 -15.88 -12.88 -4.16
CA ASN A 60 -16.74 -14.04 -3.96
C ASN A 60 -17.05 -14.76 -5.30
N GLU A 61 -17.24 -14.02 -6.38
CA GLU A 61 -17.44 -14.56 -7.72
C GLU A 61 -16.22 -15.36 -8.22
N ILE A 62 -15.00 -14.83 -7.97
CA ILE A 62 -13.75 -15.54 -8.26
C ILE A 62 -13.68 -16.86 -7.48
N LEU A 63 -14.05 -16.85 -6.19
CA LEU A 63 -14.06 -18.06 -5.37
C LEU A 63 -15.08 -19.08 -5.88
N ASN A 64 -16.27 -18.64 -6.30
CA ASN A 64 -17.31 -19.51 -6.86
C ASN A 64 -16.83 -20.21 -8.14
N MET A 65 -16.22 -19.45 -9.07
CA MET A 65 -15.60 -20.02 -10.27
C MET A 65 -14.51 -21.03 -9.92
N ASN A 66 -13.60 -20.67 -9.01
CA ASN A 66 -12.51 -21.53 -8.57
C ASN A 66 -13.01 -22.84 -7.94
N MET A 67 -13.96 -22.76 -7.01
CA MET A 67 -14.55 -23.94 -6.38
C MET A 67 -15.22 -24.86 -7.42
N SER A 68 -15.94 -24.27 -8.38
CA SER A 68 -16.66 -25.00 -9.42
C SER A 68 -15.75 -25.78 -10.39
N VAL A 69 -14.55 -25.28 -10.67
CA VAL A 69 -13.56 -25.97 -11.53
C VAL A 69 -12.59 -26.86 -10.75
N SER A 70 -12.57 -26.75 -9.42
CA SER A 70 -11.66 -27.52 -8.55
C SER A 70 -11.92 -29.04 -8.64
N PRO A 71 -10.89 -29.88 -8.37
CA PRO A 71 -11.05 -31.33 -8.33
C PRO A 71 -12.15 -31.77 -7.34
N SER A 72 -12.82 -32.88 -7.65
CA SER A 72 -13.93 -33.38 -6.81
C SER A 72 -13.51 -33.65 -5.37
N ASP A 73 -12.28 -34.14 -5.17
CA ASP A 73 -11.79 -34.49 -3.84
C ASP A 73 -11.49 -33.23 -3.01
N TRP A 74 -11.09 -32.14 -3.66
CA TRP A 74 -10.99 -30.83 -3.01
C TRP A 74 -12.36 -30.32 -2.59
N GLN A 75 -13.35 -30.34 -3.50
CA GLN A 75 -14.70 -29.87 -3.20
C GLN A 75 -15.35 -30.64 -2.02
N LYS A 76 -15.16 -31.96 -1.98
CA LYS A 76 -15.70 -32.84 -0.91
C LYS A 76 -15.16 -32.50 0.48
N LEU A 77 -14.00 -31.85 0.60
CA LEU A 77 -13.48 -31.40 1.89
C LEU A 77 -14.45 -30.48 2.63
N PHE A 78 -15.28 -29.76 1.88
CA PHE A 78 -16.19 -28.75 2.40
C PHE A 78 -17.64 -29.23 2.52
N ASP A 79 -17.94 -30.47 2.10
CA ASP A 79 -19.30 -31.05 2.15
C ASP A 79 -19.68 -31.58 3.55
N THR A 80 -18.75 -31.56 4.52
CA THR A 80 -19.06 -31.92 5.91
C THR A 80 -19.83 -30.78 6.59
N ASP A 81 -21.04 -31.06 7.04
CA ASP A 81 -21.91 -30.11 7.71
C ASP A 81 -21.60 -29.92 9.21
N GLY A 82 -22.14 -28.83 9.77
CA GLY A 82 -22.01 -28.49 11.19
C GLY A 82 -20.56 -28.29 11.65
N GLU A 83 -20.35 -28.42 12.97
CA GLU A 83 -19.05 -28.27 13.63
C GLU A 83 -18.02 -29.29 13.14
N ALA A 84 -18.46 -30.47 12.68
CA ALA A 84 -17.58 -31.52 12.18
C ALA A 84 -16.79 -31.09 10.92
N GLY A 85 -17.31 -30.09 10.19
CA GLY A 85 -16.66 -29.49 9.03
C GLY A 85 -15.91 -28.18 9.32
N ASP A 86 -15.89 -27.70 10.57
CA ASP A 86 -15.13 -26.50 10.94
C ASP A 86 -13.63 -26.75 10.90
N TRP A 87 -12.84 -25.67 10.73
CA TRP A 87 -11.39 -25.76 10.61
C TRP A 87 -10.75 -26.43 11.82
N ALA A 88 -11.26 -26.17 13.04
CA ALA A 88 -10.69 -26.73 14.27
C ALA A 88 -10.69 -28.26 14.30
N GLN A 89 -11.63 -28.91 13.61
CA GLN A 89 -11.82 -30.35 13.52
C GLN A 89 -11.12 -30.89 12.27
N MET A 90 -11.23 -30.17 11.15
CA MET A 90 -10.65 -30.57 9.87
C MET A 90 -9.13 -30.48 9.85
N LYS A 91 -8.52 -29.52 10.57
CA LYS A 91 -7.06 -29.37 10.63
C LYS A 91 -6.34 -30.63 11.15
N ALA A 92 -6.97 -31.37 12.08
CA ALA A 92 -6.44 -32.64 12.58
C ALA A 92 -6.54 -33.74 11.52
N LYS A 93 -7.71 -33.90 10.88
CA LYS A 93 -7.93 -34.88 9.80
C LYS A 93 -7.02 -34.66 8.60
N LEU A 94 -6.74 -33.39 8.28
CA LEU A 94 -5.86 -33.00 7.18
C LEU A 94 -4.36 -33.07 7.53
N GLN A 95 -4.01 -33.35 8.79
CA GLN A 95 -2.63 -33.28 9.30
C GLN A 95 -2.00 -31.92 9.01
N ALA A 96 -2.76 -30.84 9.25
CA ALA A 96 -2.39 -29.48 8.85
C ALA A 96 -1.04 -29.05 9.43
N LYS A 97 -0.72 -29.46 10.66
CA LYS A 97 0.59 -29.18 11.28
C LYS A 97 1.74 -29.85 10.53
N ASP A 98 1.60 -31.14 10.25
CA ASP A 98 2.66 -31.94 9.61
C ASP A 98 2.87 -31.51 8.15
N LYS A 99 1.82 -31.00 7.50
CA LYS A 99 1.83 -30.51 6.12
C LYS A 99 1.99 -28.99 6.00
N ASN A 100 2.21 -28.29 7.11
CA ASN A 100 2.34 -26.84 7.18
C ASN A 100 1.19 -26.07 6.48
N ILE A 101 -0.05 -26.55 6.65
CA ILE A 101 -1.26 -25.95 6.08
C ILE A 101 -1.83 -24.92 7.06
N ASN A 102 -2.02 -23.70 6.58
CA ASN A 102 -2.68 -22.62 7.32
C ASN A 102 -3.83 -22.02 6.50
N TRP A 103 -5.01 -22.63 6.58
CA TRP A 103 -6.21 -22.22 5.86
C TRP A 103 -7.31 -21.66 6.76
N GLU A 104 -7.00 -21.40 8.03
CA GLU A 104 -7.97 -20.97 9.04
C GLU A 104 -8.80 -19.77 8.58
N ASN A 105 -8.13 -18.78 8.01
CA ASN A 105 -8.75 -17.52 7.60
C ASN A 105 -9.63 -17.65 6.34
N GLN A 106 -9.40 -18.68 5.52
CA GLN A 106 -10.13 -18.90 4.27
C GLN A 106 -11.18 -20.01 4.37
N TRP A 107 -11.05 -20.90 5.35
CA TRP A 107 -11.83 -22.14 5.44
C TRP A 107 -13.34 -21.88 5.48
N ALA A 108 -13.78 -20.92 6.31
CA ALA A 108 -15.19 -20.56 6.42
C ALA A 108 -15.75 -20.05 5.09
N GLN A 109 -14.98 -19.23 4.36
CA GLN A 109 -15.39 -18.68 3.08
C GLN A 109 -15.44 -19.75 1.99
N TRP A 110 -14.48 -20.68 1.95
CA TRP A 110 -14.52 -21.81 1.02
C TRP A 110 -15.70 -22.75 1.29
N ARG A 111 -16.06 -22.98 2.56
CA ARG A 111 -17.28 -23.73 2.89
C ARG A 111 -18.54 -23.05 2.39
N GLN A 112 -18.65 -21.73 2.59
CA GLN A 112 -19.78 -20.98 2.09
C GLN A 112 -19.84 -21.00 0.55
N THR A 113 -18.69 -20.80 -0.11
CA THR A 113 -18.53 -20.91 -1.56
C THR A 113 -18.95 -22.30 -2.05
N ARG A 114 -18.55 -23.37 -1.35
CA ARG A 114 -18.96 -24.74 -1.70
C ARG A 114 -20.47 -24.90 -1.59
N LYS A 115 -21.12 -24.40 -0.53
CA LYS A 115 -22.57 -24.48 -0.38
C LYS A 115 -23.30 -23.82 -1.56
N LEU A 116 -22.82 -22.66 -2.02
CA LEU A 116 -23.39 -21.96 -3.17
C LEU A 116 -23.11 -22.66 -4.51
N THR A 117 -22.01 -23.42 -4.61
CA THR A 117 -21.58 -24.07 -5.86
C THR A 117 -21.88 -25.57 -5.89
N LYS A 118 -22.67 -26.08 -4.92
CA LYS A 118 -23.04 -27.49 -4.84
C LYS A 118 -24.28 -27.77 -5.70
N GLY A 119 -24.06 -28.30 -6.90
CA GLY A 119 -25.11 -28.79 -7.80
C GLY A 119 -25.93 -27.69 -8.50
N ALA A 120 -26.31 -27.91 -9.76
CA ALA A 120 -27.12 -26.96 -10.54
C ALA A 120 -28.63 -26.98 -10.19
N SER A 121 -29.07 -27.99 -9.43
CA SER A 121 -30.48 -28.24 -9.08
C SER A 121 -30.86 -27.79 -7.67
N GLU A 122 -29.90 -27.39 -6.83
CA GLU A 122 -30.13 -26.99 -5.43
C GLU A 122 -30.18 -25.45 -5.37
N ALA A 123 -31.23 -24.88 -4.79
CA ALA A 123 -31.34 -23.44 -4.57
C ALA A 123 -30.86 -23.09 -3.15
N PRO A 124 -30.12 -21.98 -2.94
CA PRO A 124 -29.64 -21.00 -3.93
C PRO A 124 -28.28 -21.42 -4.53
N GLY A 125 -28.29 -21.98 -5.74
CA GLY A 125 -27.09 -22.53 -6.39
C GLY A 125 -26.55 -21.60 -7.46
N TRP A 126 -25.36 -21.03 -7.23
CA TRP A 126 -24.62 -20.18 -8.16
C TRP A 126 -24.42 -20.86 -9.53
N LEU A 127 -24.18 -22.18 -9.56
CA LEU A 127 -24.04 -22.96 -10.81
C LEU A 127 -25.28 -22.96 -11.71
N LYS A 128 -26.46 -22.65 -11.17
CA LYS A 128 -27.69 -22.51 -11.97
C LYS A 128 -27.66 -21.24 -12.82
N GLU A 129 -27.14 -20.16 -12.25
CA GLU A 129 -27.03 -18.85 -12.90
C GLU A 129 -25.75 -18.77 -13.75
N HIS A 130 -24.72 -19.52 -13.37
CA HIS A 130 -23.41 -19.58 -14.03
C HIS A 130 -23.13 -21.04 -14.46
N PRO A 131 -23.83 -21.56 -15.48
CA PRO A 131 -23.66 -22.95 -15.90
C PRO A 131 -22.26 -23.21 -16.44
N MET A 132 -21.70 -24.34 -16.04
CA MET A 132 -20.40 -24.80 -16.51
C MET A 132 -20.46 -25.19 -17.99
N THR A 133 -19.90 -24.34 -18.86
CA THR A 133 -19.86 -24.56 -20.31
C THR A 133 -18.68 -25.41 -20.76
N LEU A 134 -17.64 -25.51 -19.93
CA LEU A 134 -16.44 -26.29 -20.23
C LEU A 134 -16.67 -27.80 -20.10
N GLY A 135 -16.28 -28.54 -21.14
CA GLY A 135 -16.10 -29.98 -21.07
C GLY A 135 -14.96 -30.39 -20.10
N PRO A 136 -14.88 -31.66 -19.68
CA PRO A 136 -13.96 -32.10 -18.62
C PRO A 136 -12.49 -31.72 -18.83
N GLN A 137 -11.94 -31.97 -20.02
CA GLN A 137 -10.53 -31.67 -20.32
C GLN A 137 -10.22 -30.17 -20.32
N ALA A 138 -11.13 -29.34 -20.86
CA ALA A 138 -10.94 -27.89 -20.87
C ALA A 138 -11.07 -27.30 -19.46
N ARG A 139 -11.95 -27.87 -18.63
CA ARG A 139 -12.09 -27.52 -17.21
C ARG A 139 -10.81 -27.85 -16.43
N GLU A 140 -10.27 -29.05 -16.60
CA GLU A 140 -9.02 -29.46 -15.98
C GLU A 140 -7.85 -28.54 -16.39
N ALA A 141 -7.81 -28.11 -17.65
CA ALA A 141 -6.82 -27.14 -18.11
C ALA A 141 -7.04 -25.72 -17.55
N ALA A 142 -8.28 -25.31 -17.28
CA ALA A 142 -8.62 -23.98 -16.75
C ALA A 142 -8.43 -23.87 -15.23
N ALA A 143 -8.63 -24.97 -14.50
CA ALA A 143 -8.54 -25.04 -13.04
C ALA A 143 -7.28 -24.39 -12.45
N PRO A 144 -6.04 -24.72 -12.87
CA PRO A 144 -4.84 -24.10 -12.29
C PRO A 144 -4.72 -22.61 -12.59
N ARG A 145 -5.25 -22.12 -13.73
CA ARG A 145 -5.26 -20.68 -14.06
C ARG A 145 -6.23 -19.92 -13.17
N ILE A 146 -7.44 -20.45 -12.98
CA ILE A 146 -8.44 -19.85 -12.09
C ILE A 146 -7.97 -19.91 -10.63
N ALA A 147 -7.30 -20.99 -10.20
CA ALA A 147 -6.72 -21.10 -8.88
C ALA A 147 -5.63 -20.05 -8.62
N ALA A 148 -4.75 -19.79 -9.60
CA ALA A 148 -3.75 -18.73 -9.50
C ALA A 148 -4.41 -17.33 -9.39
N ILE A 149 -5.47 -17.08 -10.15
CA ILE A 149 -6.26 -15.85 -10.08
C ILE A 149 -6.92 -15.71 -8.70
N ALA A 150 -7.53 -16.77 -8.18
CA ALA A 150 -8.17 -16.79 -6.86
C ALA A 150 -7.16 -16.54 -5.73
N SER A 151 -5.95 -17.10 -5.84
CA SER A 151 -4.85 -16.84 -4.89
C SER A 151 -4.44 -15.35 -4.91
N ALA A 152 -4.25 -14.78 -6.10
CA ALA A 152 -3.93 -13.35 -6.24
C ALA A 152 -5.05 -12.46 -5.69
N ALA A 153 -6.32 -12.81 -5.95
CA ALA A 153 -7.47 -12.09 -5.43
C ALA A 153 -7.56 -12.18 -3.91
N ASN A 154 -7.27 -13.35 -3.33
CA ASN A 154 -7.21 -13.53 -1.89
C ASN A 154 -6.14 -12.64 -1.24
N LEU A 155 -4.96 -12.48 -1.86
CA LEU A 155 -3.93 -11.56 -1.36
C LEU A 155 -4.40 -10.10 -1.39
N ALA A 156 -5.05 -9.69 -2.49
CA ALA A 156 -5.61 -8.34 -2.60
C ALA A 156 -6.73 -8.09 -1.58
N TYR A 157 -7.64 -9.06 -1.41
CA TYR A 157 -8.75 -9.01 -0.48
C TYR A 157 -8.29 -8.99 0.99
N ASN A 158 -7.28 -9.79 1.34
CA ASN A 158 -6.71 -9.74 2.69
C ASN A 158 -6.11 -8.36 3.01
N LYS A 159 -5.37 -7.76 2.06
CA LYS A 159 -4.87 -6.39 2.21
C LYS A 159 -5.98 -5.36 2.30
N LEU A 160 -7.08 -5.55 1.58
CA LEU A 160 -8.25 -4.67 1.62
C LEU A 160 -8.90 -4.61 3.01
N LYS A 161 -8.81 -5.72 3.76
CA LYS A 161 -9.31 -5.87 5.14
C LYS A 161 -8.35 -5.38 6.22
N GLU A 162 -7.07 -5.18 5.90
CA GLU A 162 -6.10 -4.66 6.87
C GLU A 162 -6.50 -3.25 7.30
N LYS A 163 -6.40 -2.99 8.61
CA LYS A 163 -6.59 -1.65 9.18
C LYS A 163 -5.26 -0.90 9.13
N PRO A 164 -5.25 0.38 8.69
CA PRO A 164 -4.06 1.19 8.78
C PRO A 164 -3.68 1.37 10.25
N THR A 165 -2.38 1.33 10.51
CA THR A 165 -1.83 1.55 11.84
C THR A 165 -0.88 2.73 11.86
N PHE A 166 -0.75 3.36 13.02
CA PHE A 166 0.23 4.41 13.28
C PHE A 166 0.75 4.24 14.70
N ASP A 167 2.07 4.28 14.89
CA ASP A 167 2.74 4.05 16.19
C ASP A 167 2.30 2.76 16.92
N GLY A 168 1.92 1.72 16.16
CA GLY A 168 1.49 0.43 16.72
C GLY A 168 0.03 0.35 17.13
N GLU A 169 -0.76 1.41 16.91
CA GLU A 169 -2.20 1.47 17.19
C GLU A 169 -3.00 1.57 15.88
N ASP A 170 -4.31 1.29 15.93
CA ASP A 170 -5.23 1.61 14.83
C ASP A 170 -5.15 3.11 14.50
N ALA A 171 -5.01 3.46 13.21
CA ALA A 171 -4.75 4.84 12.83
C ALA A 171 -5.91 5.78 13.20
N ALA A 172 -7.18 5.35 13.11
CA ALA A 172 -8.31 6.20 13.50
C ALA A 172 -8.37 6.42 15.01
N GLU A 173 -8.02 5.40 15.81
CA GLU A 173 -7.85 5.56 17.25
C GLU A 173 -6.66 6.45 17.61
N ALA A 174 -5.54 6.31 16.91
CA ALA A 174 -4.37 7.17 17.08
C ALA A 174 -4.71 8.63 16.76
N VAL A 175 -5.50 8.91 15.72
CA VAL A 175 -6.00 10.27 15.42
C VAL A 175 -6.79 10.82 16.62
N LYS A 176 -7.77 10.08 17.12
CA LYS A 176 -8.61 10.50 18.26
C LYS A 176 -7.77 10.74 19.52
N THR A 177 -6.91 9.79 19.87
CA THR A 177 -6.07 9.87 21.07
C THR A 177 -5.13 11.06 21.03
N ASN A 178 -4.44 11.28 19.91
CA ASN A 178 -3.53 12.42 19.80
C ASN A 178 -4.28 13.76 19.70
N ALA A 179 -5.46 13.81 19.09
CA ALA A 179 -6.29 15.01 19.07
C ALA A 179 -6.76 15.42 20.48
N LYS A 180 -7.20 14.46 21.30
CA LYS A 180 -7.54 14.68 22.72
C LYS A 180 -6.38 15.28 23.50
N LYS A 181 -5.17 14.73 23.30
CA LYS A 181 -3.94 15.19 23.95
C LYS A 181 -3.49 16.57 23.45
N ALA A 182 -3.63 16.86 22.15
CA ALA A 182 -3.38 18.20 21.63
C ALA A 182 -4.32 19.25 22.23
N LEU A 183 -5.62 18.92 22.35
CA LEU A 183 -6.62 19.82 22.91
C LEU A 183 -6.35 20.12 24.40
N CYS A 184 -6.08 19.09 25.19
CA CYS A 184 -6.20 19.16 26.65
C CYS A 184 -4.90 18.84 27.42
N GLY A 185 -3.88 18.29 26.75
CA GLY A 185 -2.69 17.72 27.36
C GLY A 185 -2.89 16.31 27.93
N ASP A 186 -1.81 15.71 28.44
CA ASP A 186 -1.82 14.37 29.05
C ASP A 186 -2.04 14.38 30.57
N ALA A 187 -1.89 15.54 31.22
CA ALA A 187 -1.98 15.63 32.66
C ALA A 187 -3.43 15.36 33.12
N PRO A 188 -3.66 14.47 34.10
CA PRO A 188 -5.01 14.11 34.54
C PRO A 188 -5.89 15.30 34.94
N THR A 189 -5.28 16.37 35.45
CA THR A 189 -5.96 17.61 35.86
C THR A 189 -6.75 18.26 34.72
N TYR A 190 -6.25 18.19 33.49
CA TYR A 190 -6.85 18.85 32.33
C TYR A 190 -7.22 17.88 31.21
N ALA A 191 -6.90 16.60 31.33
CA ALA A 191 -7.11 15.58 30.30
C ALA A 191 -8.53 15.62 29.71
N TYR A 192 -8.63 15.23 28.44
CA TYR A 192 -9.91 15.16 27.73
C TYR A 192 -10.84 14.12 28.38
N SER A 193 -12.08 14.53 28.63
CA SER A 193 -13.16 13.66 29.13
C SER A 193 -14.10 13.30 27.99
N ASP A 194 -14.17 12.01 27.66
CA ASP A 194 -15.14 11.49 26.69
C ASP A 194 -16.59 11.67 27.15
N ALA A 195 -16.84 11.69 28.47
CA ALA A 195 -18.18 11.85 29.02
C ALA A 195 -18.77 13.25 28.79
N THR A 196 -17.91 14.28 28.78
CA THR A 196 -18.33 15.68 28.60
C THR A 196 -17.93 16.25 27.25
N ALA A 197 -17.17 15.49 26.45
CA ALA A 197 -16.55 15.93 25.19
C ALA A 197 -15.72 17.22 25.32
N LYS A 198 -15.04 17.37 26.47
CA LYS A 198 -14.33 18.60 26.88
C LYS A 198 -13.08 18.29 27.69
N CYS A 199 -12.19 19.27 27.85
CA CYS A 199 -11.08 19.15 28.80
C CYS A 199 -11.63 19.12 30.24
N THR A 200 -11.00 18.34 31.11
CA THR A 200 -11.40 18.30 32.53
C THR A 200 -11.15 19.66 33.19
N GLU A 201 -12.13 20.12 33.99
CA GLU A 201 -12.04 21.38 34.72
C GLU A 201 -12.09 21.06 36.22
N PRO A 202 -10.96 21.17 36.95
CA PRO A 202 -10.98 20.94 38.39
C PRO A 202 -11.82 22.02 39.09
N ALA A 203 -12.34 21.72 40.27
CA ALA A 203 -13.15 22.67 41.03
C ALA A 203 -12.31 23.86 41.51
N GLY A 204 -12.88 25.06 41.48
CA GLY A 204 -12.30 26.27 42.07
C GLY A 204 -11.68 27.23 41.05
N GLN A 205 -10.71 27.99 41.52
CA GLN A 205 -9.99 29.01 40.76
C GLN A 205 -8.52 29.04 41.18
N THR A 206 -7.64 29.34 40.24
CA THR A 206 -6.19 29.38 40.47
C THR A 206 -5.62 30.70 39.94
N ALA A 207 -4.58 31.23 40.59
CA ALA A 207 -3.90 32.43 40.11
C ALA A 207 -3.42 32.26 38.67
N LYS A 208 -3.63 33.27 37.81
CA LYS A 208 -3.29 33.21 36.38
C LYS A 208 -1.82 32.85 36.16
N ASN A 209 -0.90 33.46 36.92
CA ASN A 209 0.53 33.18 36.83
C ASN A 209 0.92 31.71 37.11
N THR A 210 0.13 30.99 37.90
CA THR A 210 0.36 29.56 38.19
C THR A 210 -0.09 28.71 37.00
N LEU A 211 -1.26 29.03 36.43
CA LEU A 211 -1.83 28.34 35.27
C LEU A 211 -1.03 28.60 33.98
N CYS A 212 -0.43 29.78 33.85
CA CYS A 212 0.36 30.22 32.69
C CYS A 212 1.86 30.13 32.90
N SER A 213 2.28 29.35 33.90
CA SER A 213 3.69 29.07 34.14
C SER A 213 4.31 28.31 32.97
N THR A 214 5.63 28.46 32.80
CA THR A 214 6.42 27.74 31.78
C THR A 214 6.33 26.22 31.88
N ALA A 215 5.95 25.68 33.04
CA ALA A 215 5.70 24.25 33.22
C ALA A 215 4.44 23.78 32.45
N LEU A 216 3.40 24.62 32.42
CA LEU A 216 2.09 24.30 31.82
C LEU A 216 1.95 24.77 30.38
N ASN A 217 2.58 25.89 30.02
CA ASN A 217 2.55 26.41 28.65
C ASN A 217 3.01 25.35 27.63
N GLY A 218 2.24 25.19 26.56
CA GLY A 218 2.52 24.24 25.49
C GLY A 218 2.02 22.81 25.73
N ASN A 219 1.48 22.51 26.93
CA ASN A 219 0.99 21.17 27.21
C ASN A 219 -0.33 20.85 26.46
N GLY A 220 -1.21 21.84 26.30
CA GLY A 220 -2.50 21.68 25.61
C GLY A 220 -3.03 23.00 25.06
N LEU A 221 -3.75 22.94 23.93
CA LEU A 221 -4.33 24.11 23.27
C LEU A 221 -5.28 24.90 24.19
N ALA A 222 -6.07 24.19 25.02
CA ALA A 222 -7.07 24.83 25.86
C ALA A 222 -6.46 25.69 26.98
N THR A 223 -5.38 25.22 27.60
CA THR A 223 -4.66 25.99 28.62
C THR A 223 -3.90 27.16 27.99
N ASP A 224 -3.32 26.97 26.80
CA ASP A 224 -2.60 28.03 26.11
C ASP A 224 -3.54 29.17 25.66
N ILE A 225 -4.70 28.81 25.09
CA ILE A 225 -5.75 29.78 24.76
C ILE A 225 -6.23 30.50 26.02
N MET A 226 -6.41 29.79 27.15
CA MET A 226 -6.77 30.42 28.41
C MET A 226 -5.74 31.47 28.84
N CYS A 227 -4.44 31.21 28.66
CA CYS A 227 -3.39 32.16 29.03
C CYS A 227 -3.35 33.42 28.18
N ILE A 228 -3.66 33.28 26.89
CA ILE A 228 -3.70 34.39 25.93
C ILE A 228 -4.98 35.22 26.07
N CYS A 229 -6.05 34.64 26.64
CA CYS A 229 -7.36 35.27 26.69
C CYS A 229 -7.82 35.75 28.05
N ALA A 230 -7.39 35.09 29.14
CA ALA A 230 -7.81 35.45 30.48
C ALA A 230 -7.14 36.75 30.90
N ASP A 231 -7.89 37.84 30.99
CA ASP A 231 -7.36 39.16 31.33
C ASP A 231 -8.26 39.85 32.37
N GLN A 232 -7.69 40.71 33.21
CA GLN A 232 -8.40 41.38 34.30
C GLN A 232 -9.12 42.66 33.86
N SER A 233 -8.58 43.37 32.85
CA SER A 233 -9.03 44.70 32.42
C SER A 233 -9.59 44.72 31.01
N ASP A 234 -9.22 43.76 30.16
CA ASP A 234 -9.47 43.85 28.73
C ASP A 234 -10.03 42.55 28.13
N ASN A 235 -10.61 42.67 26.94
CA ASN A 235 -10.93 41.51 26.11
C ASN A 235 -9.76 41.23 25.16
N ALA A 236 -8.67 40.69 25.69
CA ALA A 236 -7.41 40.49 24.95
C ALA A 236 -7.61 39.72 23.63
N CYS A 237 -8.47 38.70 23.64
CA CYS A 237 -8.78 37.87 22.48
C CYS A 237 -9.92 38.40 21.60
N GLY A 238 -10.60 39.48 21.98
CA GLY A 238 -11.62 40.13 21.14
C GLY A 238 -12.89 39.34 20.86
N ALA A 239 -13.12 38.22 21.56
CA ALA A 239 -14.16 37.24 21.21
C ALA A 239 -15.50 37.45 21.96
N GLY A 240 -15.86 38.72 22.17
CA GLY A 240 -17.15 39.13 22.76
C GLY A 240 -17.35 38.72 24.24
N PRO A 241 -18.61 38.71 24.74
CA PRO A 241 -18.92 38.48 26.17
C PRO A 241 -18.57 37.06 26.66
N ALA A 242 -18.27 36.13 25.74
CA ALA A 242 -17.73 34.81 26.08
C ALA A 242 -16.36 34.90 26.76
N HIS A 243 -15.62 36.00 26.61
CA HIS A 243 -14.28 36.19 27.15
C HIS A 243 -14.24 37.12 28.36
N ALA A 244 -15.19 36.95 29.29
CA ALA A 244 -15.31 37.75 30.51
C ALA A 244 -13.98 37.92 31.27
N GLN A 245 -13.79 39.11 31.83
CA GLN A 245 -12.62 39.47 32.64
C GLN A 245 -12.48 38.55 33.86
N ILE A 246 -11.24 38.21 34.22
CA ILE A 246 -10.95 37.50 35.47
C ILE A 246 -11.04 38.44 36.66
N SER A 247 -11.60 37.97 37.77
CA SER A 247 -11.72 38.75 39.01
C SER A 247 -10.59 38.42 39.98
N ALA A 248 -9.95 39.45 40.55
CA ALA A 248 -8.94 39.30 41.62
C ALA A 248 -7.80 38.31 41.29
N ASN A 249 -7.30 38.36 40.06
CA ASN A 249 -6.10 37.64 39.58
C ASN A 249 -6.26 36.11 39.45
N ASN A 250 -7.42 35.57 39.82
CA ASN A 250 -7.70 34.14 39.76
C ASN A 250 -8.55 33.82 38.53
N VAL A 251 -8.16 32.78 37.81
CA VAL A 251 -8.92 32.26 36.67
C VAL A 251 -9.80 31.11 37.18
N PRO A 252 -11.13 31.20 37.01
CA PRO A 252 -12.00 30.05 37.20
C PRO A 252 -11.60 28.93 36.24
N HIS A 253 -11.46 27.70 36.73
CA HIS A 253 -11.07 26.58 35.86
C HIS A 253 -12.07 26.32 34.72
N THR A 254 -13.32 26.76 34.88
CA THR A 254 -14.36 26.73 33.83
C THR A 254 -14.04 27.54 32.59
N TYR A 255 -13.01 28.38 32.64
CA TYR A 255 -12.63 29.24 31.53
C TYR A 255 -11.83 28.47 30.46
N VAL A 256 -11.19 27.34 30.82
CA VAL A 256 -10.42 26.50 29.89
C VAL A 256 -11.27 26.05 28.71
N ASN A 257 -12.49 25.54 28.94
CA ASN A 257 -13.38 25.20 27.82
C ASN A 257 -14.14 26.41 27.27
N LYS A 258 -14.47 27.41 28.10
CA LYS A 258 -15.21 28.61 27.64
C LYS A 258 -14.53 29.31 26.47
N TYR A 259 -13.21 29.50 26.55
CA TYR A 259 -12.43 30.17 25.51
C TYR A 259 -12.28 29.34 24.22
N THR A 260 -12.15 28.02 24.37
CA THR A 260 -12.04 27.10 23.22
C THR A 260 -13.39 26.86 22.55
N ASP A 261 -14.50 26.90 23.28
CA ASP A 261 -15.86 26.78 22.72
C ASP A 261 -16.17 27.89 21.71
N ALA A 262 -15.67 29.10 21.92
CA ALA A 262 -15.86 30.20 20.98
C ALA A 262 -15.08 30.05 19.65
N CYS A 263 -14.14 29.10 19.56
CA CYS A 263 -13.45 28.78 18.30
C CYS A 263 -14.36 28.09 17.26
N GLY A 264 -15.54 27.60 17.69
CA GLY A 264 -16.46 26.83 16.86
C GLY A 264 -16.04 25.37 16.69
N THR A 265 -16.78 24.64 15.86
CA THR A 265 -16.57 23.22 15.55
C THR A 265 -16.78 22.93 14.07
N THR A 266 -16.13 21.87 13.59
CA THR A 266 -16.40 21.26 12.29
C THR A 266 -16.56 19.74 12.49
N ASN A 267 -17.55 19.13 11.83
CA ASN A 267 -17.95 17.74 12.08
C ASN A 267 -17.41 16.75 11.03
N THR A 268 -16.30 17.08 10.38
CA THR A 268 -15.72 16.26 9.31
C THR A 268 -14.24 16.07 9.57
N LEU A 269 -13.78 14.82 9.50
CA LEU A 269 -12.37 14.47 9.64
C LEU A 269 -11.51 15.37 8.72
N PRO A 270 -10.55 16.13 9.28
CA PRO A 270 -9.67 16.97 8.49
C PRO A 270 -8.74 16.13 7.60
N THR A 271 -8.20 16.75 6.55
CA THR A 271 -7.11 16.16 5.76
C THR A 271 -5.77 16.38 6.45
N ALA A 272 -4.76 15.59 6.09
CA ALA A 272 -3.39 15.78 6.60
C ALA A 272 -2.89 17.21 6.31
N ALA A 273 -3.20 17.75 5.13
CA ALA A 273 -2.88 19.12 4.73
C ALA A 273 -3.58 20.19 5.59
N ALA A 274 -4.84 19.97 5.99
CA ALA A 274 -5.54 20.89 6.87
C ALA A 274 -4.88 21.00 8.26
N VAL A 275 -4.34 19.89 8.78
CA VAL A 275 -3.54 19.88 10.01
C VAL A 275 -2.25 20.67 9.83
N THR A 276 -1.54 20.48 8.70
CA THR A 276 -0.33 21.25 8.38
C THR A 276 -0.60 22.74 8.31
N ASN A 277 -1.69 23.16 7.65
CA ASN A 277 -2.06 24.57 7.55
C ASN A 277 -2.36 25.18 8.93
N ALA A 278 -3.10 24.48 9.79
CA ALA A 278 -3.38 24.95 11.15
C ALA A 278 -2.10 25.09 12.00
N LEU A 279 -1.16 24.14 11.88
CA LEU A 279 0.16 24.25 12.51
C LEU A 279 0.98 25.42 11.96
N GLN A 280 0.93 25.66 10.65
CA GLN A 280 1.62 26.80 10.03
C GLN A 280 1.04 28.15 10.47
N GLU A 281 -0.28 28.25 10.59
CA GLU A 281 -0.95 29.46 11.10
C GLU A 281 -0.48 29.85 12.51
N VAL A 282 -0.17 28.87 13.38
CA VAL A 282 0.37 29.14 14.71
C VAL A 282 1.88 29.42 14.65
N THR A 283 2.65 28.53 14.03
CA THR A 283 4.12 28.60 14.04
C THR A 283 4.67 29.85 13.36
N THR A 284 3.99 30.39 12.35
CA THR A 284 4.37 31.66 11.70
C THR A 284 4.10 32.91 12.56
N ARG A 285 3.34 32.77 13.64
CA ARG A 285 3.03 33.84 14.61
C ARG A 285 3.86 33.72 15.89
N LEU A 286 4.64 32.66 16.04
CA LEU A 286 5.63 32.56 17.09
C LEU A 286 6.66 33.66 16.90
N HIS A 287 6.96 34.37 17.99
CA HIS A 287 7.88 35.48 17.98
C HIS A 287 8.59 35.60 19.33
N THR A 288 9.54 36.52 19.39
CA THR A 288 10.20 36.88 20.63
C THR A 288 9.26 37.69 21.52
N LEU A 289 8.95 37.17 22.70
CA LEU A 289 8.10 37.82 23.69
C LEU A 289 8.89 38.78 24.58
N GLY A 290 8.29 39.95 24.85
CA GLY A 290 8.78 40.92 25.82
C GLY A 290 10.24 41.35 25.61
N ALA A 291 10.90 41.72 26.71
CA ALA A 291 12.31 42.12 26.71
C ALA A 291 13.31 40.93 26.79
N SER A 292 12.82 39.69 26.91
CA SER A 292 13.61 38.56 27.44
C SER A 292 14.04 37.49 26.42
N ALA A 293 13.95 37.76 25.11
CA ALA A 293 14.31 36.78 24.07
C ALA A 293 13.57 35.43 24.13
N LYS A 294 12.41 35.35 24.80
CA LYS A 294 11.61 34.12 24.93
C LYS A 294 10.82 33.84 23.67
N ILE A 295 10.72 32.59 23.25
CA ILE A 295 9.94 32.21 22.06
C ILE A 295 8.54 31.77 22.49
N GLY A 296 7.52 32.43 21.96
CA GLY A 296 6.14 32.12 22.33
C GLY A 296 5.10 32.82 21.46
N LEU A 297 3.86 32.85 21.96
CA LEU A 297 2.70 33.39 21.28
C LEU A 297 1.98 34.40 22.19
N GLY A 298 1.30 35.40 21.62
CA GLY A 298 0.59 36.43 22.38
C GLY A 298 1.47 37.63 22.73
N ILE A 299 1.09 38.43 23.73
CA ILE A 299 1.76 39.71 24.05
C ILE A 299 2.01 39.83 25.56
N THR A 300 3.19 40.35 25.91
CA THR A 300 3.56 40.81 27.26
C THR A 300 4.44 42.06 27.11
N ASP A 301 4.26 43.02 28.01
CA ASP A 301 5.15 44.19 28.17
C ASP A 301 6.26 43.93 29.21
N GLY A 302 6.18 42.80 29.93
CA GLY A 302 7.13 42.35 30.93
C GLY A 302 8.26 41.48 30.38
N THR A 303 8.91 40.78 31.31
CA THR A 303 9.96 39.81 31.06
C THR A 303 9.46 38.39 30.88
N GLU A 304 8.33 38.03 31.50
CA GLU A 304 7.71 36.71 31.44
C GLU A 304 6.20 36.84 31.13
N CYS A 305 5.54 35.72 30.78
CA CYS A 305 4.08 35.65 30.60
C CYS A 305 3.29 35.61 31.91
N THR A 306 3.95 35.90 33.02
CA THR A 306 3.42 35.73 34.38
C THR A 306 3.74 36.92 35.28
N ASP A 307 4.31 38.00 34.74
CA ASP A 307 4.70 39.19 35.47
C ASP A 307 3.47 40.00 35.91
N SER A 308 2.38 39.92 35.14
CA SER A 308 1.12 40.57 35.43
C SER A 308 -0.09 39.73 35.03
N ASN A 309 -1.28 40.11 35.52
CA ASN A 309 -2.52 39.49 35.06
C ASN A 309 -2.98 40.02 33.69
N GLY A 310 -2.34 41.06 33.17
CA GLY A 310 -2.51 41.56 31.80
C GLY A 310 -1.62 40.85 30.77
N ASP A 311 -0.73 39.95 31.20
CA ASP A 311 0.17 39.26 30.26
C ASP A 311 -0.62 38.20 29.50
N ASN A 312 -0.80 38.42 28.20
CA ASN A 312 -1.66 37.60 27.36
C ASN A 312 -0.80 36.78 26.40
N CYS A 313 0.08 35.96 26.95
CA CYS A 313 1.04 35.17 26.19
C CYS A 313 1.29 33.79 26.79
N VAL A 314 1.97 32.95 26.00
CA VAL A 314 2.51 31.65 26.40
C VAL A 314 3.96 31.55 25.99
N ASP A 315 4.82 31.16 26.93
CA ASP A 315 6.26 30.95 26.70
C ASP A 315 6.55 29.46 26.44
N TYR A 316 7.08 29.15 25.25
CA TYR A 316 7.47 27.81 24.83
C TYR A 316 8.97 27.52 24.96
N SER A 317 9.77 28.50 25.39
CA SER A 317 11.23 28.40 25.46
C SER A 317 11.69 27.19 26.29
N ALA A 318 11.00 26.89 27.39
CA ALA A 318 11.32 25.75 28.25
C ALA A 318 11.08 24.37 27.58
N LYS A 319 10.23 24.32 26.54
CA LYS A 319 9.97 23.09 25.77
C LYS A 319 10.95 22.95 24.60
N ILE A 320 11.40 24.06 24.02
CA ILE A 320 12.30 24.09 22.86
C ILE A 320 13.75 24.02 23.35
N THR A 321 14.21 22.80 23.67
CA THR A 321 15.60 22.57 24.14
C THR A 321 16.57 22.24 23.01
N ASP A 322 16.07 21.63 21.93
CA ASP A 322 16.83 21.25 20.75
C ASP A 322 16.28 21.95 19.51
N HIS A 323 16.91 23.06 19.09
CA HIS A 323 16.43 23.86 17.95
C HIS A 323 16.40 23.07 16.63
N SER A 324 17.11 21.93 16.52
CA SER A 324 17.07 21.10 15.31
C SER A 324 15.73 20.37 15.12
N LYS A 325 14.95 20.23 16.19
CA LYS A 325 13.61 19.61 16.19
C LYS A 325 12.49 20.62 15.98
N GLY A 326 12.82 21.89 15.73
CA GLY A 326 11.84 22.96 15.60
C GLY A 326 10.87 23.00 16.78
N TYR A 327 9.58 23.17 16.47
CA TYR A 327 8.51 23.32 17.45
C TYR A 327 7.85 22.00 17.88
N ASP A 328 8.31 20.87 17.34
CA ASP A 328 7.78 19.53 17.63
C ASP A 328 7.99 19.10 19.10
N GLN A 329 8.80 19.86 19.85
CA GLN A 329 9.01 19.65 21.28
C GLN A 329 7.91 20.29 22.15
N VAL A 330 7.13 21.22 21.61
CA VAL A 330 5.94 21.75 22.28
C VAL A 330 4.89 20.63 22.28
N PRO A 331 4.45 20.11 23.44
CA PRO A 331 3.65 18.90 23.50
C PRO A 331 2.38 18.89 22.63
N TRP A 332 1.57 19.96 22.64
CA TRP A 332 0.38 19.99 21.79
C TRP A 332 0.71 20.01 20.29
N ILE A 333 1.81 20.65 19.87
CA ILE A 333 2.31 20.64 18.48
C ILE A 333 2.72 19.22 18.09
N LYS A 334 3.48 18.54 18.95
CA LYS A 334 3.87 17.14 18.79
C LYS A 334 2.65 16.25 18.54
N TYR A 335 1.60 16.45 19.32
CA TYR A 335 0.37 15.67 19.18
C TYR A 335 -0.39 16.00 17.90
N MET A 336 -0.43 17.26 17.48
CA MET A 336 -0.99 17.63 16.18
C MET A 336 -0.20 17.04 15.00
N LEU A 337 1.12 16.92 15.10
CA LEU A 337 1.94 16.22 14.09
C LEU A 337 1.62 14.72 14.05
N LYS A 338 1.41 14.08 15.21
CA LYS A 338 0.91 12.70 15.26
C LYS A 338 -0.49 12.56 14.65
N VAL A 339 -1.39 13.51 14.89
CA VAL A 339 -2.70 13.57 14.22
C VAL A 339 -2.53 13.65 12.70
N HIS A 340 -1.63 14.51 12.21
CA HIS A 340 -1.32 14.62 10.78
C HIS A 340 -0.88 13.28 10.19
N HIS A 341 0.11 12.60 10.78
CA HIS A 341 0.61 11.34 10.25
C HIS A 341 -0.41 10.20 10.33
N ALA A 342 -1.21 10.14 11.40
CA ALA A 342 -2.26 9.14 11.52
C ALA A 342 -3.40 9.38 10.49
N ILE A 343 -3.75 10.63 10.20
CA ILE A 343 -4.68 10.96 9.10
C ILE A 343 -4.07 10.59 7.75
N GLN A 344 -2.79 10.86 7.54
CA GLN A 344 -2.09 10.49 6.31
C GLN A 344 -2.15 8.97 6.07
N ALA A 345 -1.97 8.14 7.11
CA ALA A 345 -2.12 6.70 7.01
C ALA A 345 -3.55 6.27 6.61
N LEU A 346 -4.58 6.98 7.09
CA LEU A 346 -5.98 6.75 6.67
C LEU A 346 -6.19 7.12 5.19
N GLU A 347 -5.63 8.25 4.74
CA GLU A 347 -5.71 8.73 3.36
C GLU A 347 -5.01 7.76 2.39
N GLU A 348 -3.80 7.31 2.73
CA GLU A 348 -3.02 6.32 1.97
C GLU A 348 -3.75 4.98 1.88
N SER A 349 -4.32 4.51 3.00
CA SER A 349 -5.14 3.30 3.01
C SER A 349 -6.36 3.41 2.10
N LYS A 350 -7.07 4.55 2.13
CA LYS A 350 -8.22 4.80 1.24
C LYS A 350 -7.81 4.76 -0.24
N ALA A 351 -6.67 5.34 -0.60
CA ALA A 351 -6.15 5.30 -1.97
C ALA A 351 -5.74 3.87 -2.39
N ALA A 352 -5.08 3.13 -1.50
CA ALA A 352 -4.69 1.74 -1.73
C ALA A 352 -5.93 0.83 -1.94
N LYS A 353 -7.00 1.02 -1.14
CA LYS A 353 -8.25 0.26 -1.28
C LYS A 353 -8.88 0.39 -2.66
N ALA A 354 -8.95 1.59 -3.23
CA ALA A 354 -9.50 1.80 -4.56
C ALA A 354 -8.72 1.00 -5.63
N THR A 355 -7.40 0.94 -5.50
CA THR A 355 -6.53 0.15 -6.38
C THR A 355 -6.73 -1.36 -6.20
N LEU A 356 -6.88 -1.81 -4.95
CA LEU A 356 -7.13 -3.23 -4.62
C LEU A 356 -8.48 -3.70 -5.16
N LEU A 357 -9.54 -2.90 -5.01
CA LEU A 357 -10.86 -3.19 -5.59
C LEU A 357 -10.79 -3.29 -7.13
N SER A 358 -10.12 -2.34 -7.78
CA SER A 358 -9.90 -2.42 -9.24
C SER A 358 -9.10 -3.66 -9.65
N THR A 359 -8.12 -4.07 -8.83
CA THR A 359 -7.36 -5.30 -9.05
C THR A 359 -8.25 -6.53 -8.96
N ILE A 360 -9.12 -6.62 -7.95
CA ILE A 360 -10.06 -7.74 -7.79
C ILE A 360 -11.05 -7.79 -8.96
N ALA A 361 -11.60 -6.66 -9.39
CA ALA A 361 -12.49 -6.60 -10.56
C ALA A 361 -11.81 -7.10 -11.85
N ASN A 362 -10.54 -6.73 -12.08
CA ASN A 362 -9.77 -7.23 -13.22
C ASN A 362 -9.49 -8.74 -13.12
N LEU A 363 -9.18 -9.24 -11.92
CA LEU A 363 -8.99 -10.66 -11.67
C LEU A 363 -10.28 -11.45 -11.90
N LYS A 364 -11.44 -10.91 -11.52
CA LYS A 364 -12.74 -11.49 -11.85
C LYS A 364 -12.93 -11.62 -13.35
N ALA A 365 -12.70 -10.56 -14.12
CA ALA A 365 -12.84 -10.60 -15.58
C ALA A 365 -11.91 -11.65 -16.23
N ALA A 366 -10.70 -11.80 -15.71
CA ALA A 366 -9.77 -12.85 -16.14
C ALA A 366 -10.30 -14.25 -15.79
N ALA A 367 -10.79 -14.46 -14.56
CA ALA A 367 -11.36 -15.73 -14.14
C ALA A 367 -12.61 -16.10 -14.96
N GLU A 368 -13.49 -15.14 -15.27
CA GLU A 368 -14.66 -15.36 -16.13
C GLU A 368 -14.27 -15.80 -17.54
N THR A 369 -13.20 -15.22 -18.10
CA THR A 369 -12.70 -15.56 -19.43
C THR A 369 -12.25 -17.03 -19.47
N GLU A 370 -11.50 -17.45 -18.44
CA GLU A 370 -11.07 -18.84 -18.27
C GLU A 370 -12.26 -19.78 -18.03
N TYR A 371 -13.20 -19.37 -17.16
CA TYR A 371 -14.35 -20.17 -16.75
C TYR A 371 -15.33 -20.42 -17.91
N LYS A 372 -15.62 -19.40 -18.72
CA LYS A 372 -16.51 -19.50 -19.88
C LYS A 372 -15.84 -20.19 -21.08
N GLY A 373 -14.53 -20.40 -21.03
CA GLY A 373 -13.77 -20.96 -22.14
C GLY A 373 -13.67 -20.03 -23.34
N HIS A 374 -13.79 -18.72 -23.13
CA HIS A 374 -13.52 -17.73 -24.17
C HIS A 374 -12.01 -17.66 -24.43
N ASN A 375 -11.50 -18.69 -25.06
CA ASN A 375 -10.27 -18.58 -25.83
C ASN A 375 -10.57 -17.67 -27.02
N THR A 376 -10.42 -16.35 -26.83
CA THR A 376 -10.01 -15.46 -27.93
C THR A 376 -8.54 -15.68 -28.29
N ARG A 377 -8.00 -16.89 -28.11
CA ARG A 377 -6.92 -17.38 -28.98
C ARG A 377 -7.52 -17.80 -30.33
N LYS A 378 -8.12 -16.82 -31.02
CA LYS A 378 -8.05 -16.74 -32.47
C LYS A 378 -6.67 -16.17 -32.79
N LEU A 379 -5.61 -16.91 -32.47
CA LEU A 379 -4.29 -16.64 -33.04
C LEU A 379 -4.34 -17.24 -34.44
N ALA A 380 -4.76 -16.39 -35.39
CA ALA A 380 -4.60 -16.53 -36.83
C ALA A 380 -4.50 -17.98 -37.37
N SER A 381 -5.65 -18.64 -37.51
CA SER A 381 -5.84 -19.49 -38.70
C SER A 381 -6.10 -18.58 -39.89
N THR A 382 -5.03 -18.01 -40.42
CA THR A 382 -4.89 -17.71 -41.84
C THR A 382 -3.77 -18.60 -42.35
N THR A 383 -4.20 -19.77 -42.82
CA THR A 383 -3.64 -20.56 -43.91
C THR A 383 -2.22 -20.20 -44.36
N THR A 384 -1.25 -21.04 -44.01
CA THR A 384 -0.57 -21.91 -44.98
C THR A 384 0.01 -23.12 -44.25
N VAL A 385 -0.28 -24.29 -44.80
CA VAL A 385 0.20 -25.61 -44.41
C VAL A 385 1.72 -25.63 -44.33
N SER A 386 2.25 -26.09 -43.20
CA SER A 386 3.52 -26.81 -43.14
C SER A 386 3.45 -27.81 -42.00
N ALA A 387 3.03 -29.03 -42.33
CA ALA A 387 3.25 -30.19 -41.48
C ALA A 387 4.76 -30.41 -41.32
N GLN A 388 5.26 -30.50 -40.09
CA GLN A 388 6.52 -31.20 -39.80
C GLN A 388 6.22 -32.52 -39.11
N PRO A 389 7.07 -33.54 -39.30
CA PRO A 389 6.62 -34.83 -39.79
C PRO A 389 6.49 -35.83 -38.64
N GLN A 390 5.44 -36.66 -38.70
CA GLN A 390 5.49 -37.96 -38.04
C GLN A 390 6.72 -38.71 -38.54
N THR A 391 7.52 -39.24 -37.61
CA THR A 391 8.62 -40.15 -37.92
C THR A 391 8.07 -41.37 -38.65
N ALA A 392 8.26 -41.38 -39.98
CA ALA A 392 7.89 -42.46 -40.86
C ALA A 392 8.60 -43.75 -40.43
N THR A 393 7.83 -44.83 -40.27
CA THR A 393 8.37 -46.16 -39.95
C THR A 393 9.20 -46.68 -41.15
N ASN A 394 10.08 -47.66 -40.95
CA ASN A 394 10.85 -48.24 -42.06
C ASN A 394 9.94 -48.81 -43.18
N ALA A 395 8.72 -49.23 -42.84
CA ALA A 395 7.71 -49.65 -43.80
C ALA A 395 7.20 -48.49 -44.69
N ASP A 396 7.07 -47.28 -44.13
CA ASP A 396 6.66 -46.08 -44.88
C ASP A 396 7.79 -45.57 -45.78
N LYS A 397 9.04 -45.63 -45.30
CA LYS A 397 10.22 -45.28 -46.09
C LYS A 397 10.43 -46.23 -47.26
N GLN A 398 10.15 -47.52 -47.07
CA GLN A 398 10.23 -48.50 -48.14
C GLN A 398 9.20 -48.26 -49.24
N LYS A 399 7.93 -48.02 -48.89
CA LYS A 399 6.89 -47.65 -49.87
C LYS A 399 7.23 -46.36 -50.64
N THR A 400 7.92 -45.43 -49.98
CA THR A 400 8.35 -44.17 -50.60
C THR A 400 9.45 -44.40 -51.64
N CYS A 401 10.41 -45.31 -51.39
CA CYS A 401 11.41 -45.69 -52.38
C CYS A 401 10.78 -46.48 -53.53
N GLU A 402 9.90 -47.44 -53.23
CA GLU A 402 9.26 -48.31 -54.23
C GLU A 402 8.35 -47.55 -55.21
N ALA A 403 7.87 -46.36 -54.84
CA ALA A 403 7.12 -45.47 -55.72
C ALA A 403 7.99 -44.69 -56.73
N ILE A 404 9.33 -44.77 -56.63
CA ILE A 404 10.26 -44.10 -57.56
C ILE A 404 10.61 -45.05 -58.71
N GLU A 405 10.02 -44.81 -59.87
CA GLU A 405 10.18 -45.68 -61.04
C GLU A 405 11.36 -45.30 -61.96
N LYS A 406 12.04 -44.18 -61.69
CA LYS A 406 13.17 -43.69 -62.49
C LYS A 406 14.50 -43.88 -61.78
N ALA A 407 15.46 -44.50 -62.48
CA ALA A 407 16.78 -44.79 -61.93
C ALA A 407 17.53 -43.52 -61.48
N THR A 408 17.41 -42.42 -62.22
CA THR A 408 18.07 -41.14 -61.92
C THR A 408 17.51 -40.48 -60.65
N ASP A 409 16.20 -40.57 -60.44
CA ASP A 409 15.54 -39.96 -59.28
C ASP A 409 15.76 -40.82 -58.03
N CYS A 410 15.81 -42.15 -58.19
CA CYS A 410 16.17 -43.07 -57.11
C CYS A 410 17.62 -42.87 -56.64
N LYS A 411 18.58 -42.76 -57.57
CA LYS A 411 20.01 -42.55 -57.26
C LYS A 411 20.28 -41.19 -56.60
N LYS A 412 19.41 -40.20 -56.80
CA LYS A 412 19.48 -38.89 -56.11
C LYS A 412 18.87 -38.92 -54.70
N ASN A 413 18.06 -39.92 -54.38
CA ASN A 413 17.48 -40.08 -53.06
C ASN A 413 18.46 -40.82 -52.14
N GLY A 414 19.14 -40.08 -51.25
CA GLY A 414 20.20 -40.62 -50.39
C GLY A 414 19.77 -41.74 -49.43
N SER A 415 18.47 -41.98 -49.27
CA SER A 415 17.91 -43.05 -48.43
C SER A 415 17.47 -44.29 -49.25
N CYS A 416 17.48 -44.22 -50.58
CA CYS A 416 17.05 -45.30 -51.47
C CYS A 416 18.22 -45.79 -52.35
N LYS A 417 18.10 -47.00 -52.91
CA LYS A 417 19.06 -47.62 -53.81
C LYS A 417 18.32 -48.25 -54.98
N TRP A 418 18.83 -48.01 -56.18
CA TRP A 418 18.34 -48.63 -57.40
C TRP A 418 18.97 -50.02 -57.60
N GLU A 419 18.16 -51.05 -57.82
CA GLU A 419 18.59 -52.44 -58.03
C GLU A 419 18.24 -52.99 -59.42
N GLY A 420 17.85 -52.13 -60.37
CA GLY A 420 17.49 -52.52 -61.74
C GLY A 420 18.56 -52.11 -62.75
N ASP A 421 18.41 -52.61 -63.97
CA ASP A 421 19.17 -52.11 -65.12
C ASP A 421 18.69 -50.67 -65.44
N ASP A 422 19.44 -49.86 -66.20
CA ASP A 422 19.15 -48.41 -66.43
C ASP A 422 17.89 -48.11 -67.27
N LYS A 423 16.80 -48.89 -67.09
CA LYS A 423 15.47 -48.74 -67.69
C LYS A 423 14.45 -48.46 -66.58
N ASP A 424 13.41 -47.67 -66.90
CA ASP A 424 12.38 -47.27 -65.92
C ASP A 424 11.54 -48.48 -65.43
N GLY A 425 11.24 -48.53 -64.12
CA GLY A 425 10.49 -49.62 -63.45
C GLY A 425 10.60 -49.58 -61.91
N PRO A 426 9.86 -50.40 -61.14
CA PRO A 426 9.83 -50.35 -59.67
C PRO A 426 11.04 -51.05 -59.03
N HIS A 427 12.25 -50.58 -59.37
CA HIS A 427 13.51 -51.17 -58.91
C HIS A 427 14.21 -50.34 -57.83
N CYS A 428 13.59 -49.27 -57.36
CA CYS A 428 14.10 -48.44 -56.27
C CYS A 428 13.67 -48.98 -54.91
N LYS A 429 14.61 -49.39 -54.06
CA LYS A 429 14.34 -49.92 -52.73
C LYS A 429 15.02 -49.10 -51.64
N LEU A 430 14.59 -49.28 -50.40
CA LEU A 430 15.21 -48.65 -49.25
C LEU A 430 16.66 -49.14 -49.09
N ASN A 431 17.61 -48.22 -48.97
CA ASN A 431 19.00 -48.56 -48.65
C ASN A 431 19.14 -48.68 -47.14
N THR A 432 19.08 -49.91 -46.61
CA THR A 432 19.11 -50.16 -45.16
C THR A 432 20.40 -49.65 -44.50
N THR A 433 21.54 -49.67 -45.20
CA THR A 433 22.81 -49.17 -44.68
C THR A 433 22.86 -47.63 -44.60
N ALA A 434 22.25 -46.92 -45.54
CA ALA A 434 22.14 -45.46 -45.51
C ALA A 434 21.02 -44.98 -44.56
N ALA A 435 19.93 -45.75 -44.45
CA ALA A 435 18.86 -45.51 -43.49
C ALA A 435 19.33 -45.72 -42.05
N GLU A 436 20.22 -46.68 -41.80
CA GLU A 436 20.85 -46.90 -40.50
C GLU A 436 21.85 -45.79 -40.14
N GLN A 437 22.60 -45.25 -41.11
CA GLN A 437 23.48 -44.08 -40.93
C GLN A 437 22.70 -42.78 -40.63
N GLN A 438 21.43 -42.67 -41.03
CA GLN A 438 20.53 -41.61 -40.57
C GLN A 438 20.01 -41.83 -39.14
N THR A 439 20.07 -43.06 -38.61
CA THR A 439 19.68 -43.39 -37.23
C THR A 439 20.84 -43.48 -36.24
N THR A 440 22.10 -43.57 -36.70
CA THR A 440 23.30 -43.56 -35.84
C THR A 440 23.98 -42.20 -35.65
N GLN A 441 23.27 -41.10 -35.93
CA GLN A 441 23.64 -39.77 -35.41
C GLN A 441 22.71 -39.30 -34.29
N ALA A 442 22.28 -40.25 -33.46
CA ALA A 442 21.76 -39.98 -32.13
C ALA A 442 22.81 -40.42 -31.11
N GLY A 443 23.65 -39.47 -30.65
CA GLY A 443 24.59 -39.73 -29.56
C GLY A 443 25.92 -39.00 -29.63
N THR A 444 25.92 -37.67 -29.69
CA THR A 444 26.88 -36.81 -28.95
C THR A 444 26.36 -35.37 -29.02
N GLY A 445 26.17 -34.75 -27.85
CA GLY A 445 25.35 -33.56 -27.69
C GLY A 445 25.81 -32.34 -28.48
N ALA A 446 24.92 -31.79 -29.29
CA ALA A 446 24.99 -30.42 -29.78
C ALA A 446 23.63 -29.76 -29.52
N ALA A 447 23.64 -28.72 -28.68
CA ALA A 447 22.47 -27.97 -28.27
C ALA A 447 21.80 -27.28 -29.48
N ALA A 448 20.48 -27.16 -29.41
CA ALA A 448 19.73 -26.19 -30.21
C ALA A 448 20.42 -24.80 -30.13
N PRO A 449 20.38 -23.96 -31.19
CA PRO A 449 20.99 -22.63 -31.12
C PRO A 449 20.38 -21.89 -29.94
N ALA A 450 21.19 -21.66 -28.92
CA ALA A 450 20.74 -21.06 -27.69
C ALA A 450 20.36 -19.59 -27.98
N THR A 451 19.11 -19.23 -27.68
CA THR A 451 18.64 -17.85 -27.79
C THR A 451 18.89 -17.10 -26.48
N GLY A 452 19.17 -15.81 -26.54
CA GLY A 452 19.53 -15.00 -25.37
C GLY A 452 20.96 -15.24 -24.87
N CYS A 453 21.21 -15.04 -23.56
CA CYS A 453 22.55 -15.16 -22.97
C CYS A 453 23.16 -16.55 -23.04
N ALA A 454 22.34 -17.59 -23.24
CA ALA A 454 22.80 -18.96 -23.41
C ALA A 454 23.59 -19.19 -24.71
N LYS A 455 23.61 -18.22 -25.66
CA LYS A 455 24.45 -18.25 -26.86
C LYS A 455 25.95 -18.13 -26.59
N HIS A 456 26.31 -17.60 -25.41
CA HIS A 456 27.71 -17.34 -25.06
C HIS A 456 28.34 -18.59 -24.47
N GLY A 457 29.21 -19.24 -25.25
CA GLY A 457 29.86 -20.49 -24.87
C GLY A 457 31.02 -20.34 -23.88
N THR A 458 31.50 -19.11 -23.64
CA THR A 458 32.61 -18.82 -22.72
C THR A 458 32.25 -17.75 -21.70
N LYS A 459 32.92 -17.77 -20.55
CA LYS A 459 32.74 -16.78 -19.48
C LYS A 459 33.07 -15.36 -19.97
N THR A 460 34.14 -15.22 -20.75
CA THR A 460 34.58 -13.93 -21.30
C THR A 460 33.53 -13.33 -22.23
N ASP A 461 32.95 -14.12 -23.13
CA ASP A 461 31.93 -13.62 -24.07
C ASP A 461 30.63 -13.23 -23.34
N CYS A 462 30.30 -13.98 -22.29
CA CYS A 462 29.15 -13.70 -21.44
C CYS A 462 29.27 -12.37 -20.67
N GLU A 463 30.41 -12.11 -20.04
CA GLU A 463 30.64 -10.91 -19.22
C GLU A 463 30.88 -9.63 -20.05
N ASN A 464 31.18 -9.81 -21.33
CA ASN A 464 31.33 -8.72 -22.31
C ASN A 464 29.99 -8.32 -22.97
N ASP A 465 28.91 -9.09 -22.79
CA ASP A 465 27.57 -8.73 -23.28
C ASP A 465 26.90 -7.71 -22.34
N LYS A 466 27.24 -6.44 -22.56
CA LYS A 466 26.72 -5.27 -21.85
C LYS A 466 26.24 -4.19 -22.81
N THR A 467 25.31 -3.36 -22.34
CA THR A 467 24.90 -2.13 -23.03
C THR A 467 25.08 -0.95 -22.09
N GLY A 468 26.10 -0.12 -22.37
CA GLY A 468 26.55 0.92 -21.45
C GLY A 468 27.11 0.31 -20.16
N ASP A 469 26.65 0.80 -19.01
CA ASP A 469 27.04 0.30 -17.68
C ASP A 469 26.18 -0.88 -17.19
N LYS A 470 25.23 -1.36 -18.01
CA LYS A 470 24.31 -2.45 -17.64
C LYS A 470 24.73 -3.76 -18.27
N GLN A 471 24.87 -4.79 -17.43
CA GLN A 471 25.16 -6.16 -17.87
C GLN A 471 23.89 -6.84 -18.39
N ASN A 472 23.89 -7.26 -19.67
CA ASN A 472 22.78 -7.97 -20.28
C ASN A 472 22.83 -9.46 -19.91
N CYS A 473 24.03 -10.00 -19.76
CA CYS A 473 24.31 -11.38 -19.39
C CYS A 473 25.28 -11.45 -18.21
N ALA A 474 25.20 -12.52 -17.43
CA ALA A 474 26.09 -12.78 -16.30
C ALA A 474 26.39 -14.27 -16.17
N TRP A 475 27.66 -14.60 -15.92
CA TRP A 475 28.08 -15.97 -15.65
C TRP A 475 27.79 -16.32 -14.19
N ARG A 476 26.76 -17.12 -13.95
CA ARG A 476 26.28 -17.44 -12.59
C ARG A 476 25.62 -18.81 -12.52
N LYS A 477 25.42 -19.29 -11.30
CA LYS A 477 24.52 -20.42 -10.99
C LYS A 477 23.05 -20.04 -11.25
N GLY A 478 22.21 -21.05 -11.44
CA GLY A 478 20.78 -20.86 -11.71
C GLY A 478 20.04 -20.28 -10.51
N LYS A 479 18.91 -19.60 -10.76
CA LYS A 479 17.94 -19.16 -9.72
C LYS A 479 16.77 -20.13 -9.68
N ASP A 480 15.97 -20.08 -8.62
CA ASP A 480 14.87 -21.02 -8.26
C ASP A 480 13.80 -21.33 -9.33
N ASN A 481 13.89 -20.74 -10.53
CA ASN A 481 13.02 -20.98 -11.68
C ASN A 481 13.81 -21.26 -12.99
N GLU A 482 15.09 -21.63 -12.91
CA GLU A 482 15.94 -21.96 -14.06
C GLU A 482 16.50 -23.39 -13.93
N PRO A 483 16.63 -24.16 -15.03
CA PRO A 483 17.24 -25.50 -14.99
C PRO A 483 18.72 -25.42 -14.60
N ASP A 484 19.25 -26.53 -14.09
CA ASP A 484 20.66 -26.71 -13.67
C ASP A 484 21.15 -25.68 -12.63
N LEU A 485 20.46 -25.60 -11.49
CA LEU A 485 20.70 -24.64 -10.40
C LEU A 485 22.17 -24.60 -9.93
N ASP A 486 22.83 -25.74 -9.83
CA ASP A 486 24.20 -25.85 -9.30
C ASP A 486 25.30 -25.56 -10.34
N LYS A 487 24.93 -25.44 -11.63
CA LYS A 487 25.87 -25.30 -12.74
C LYS A 487 26.05 -23.83 -13.12
N GLU A 488 27.30 -23.36 -13.09
CA GLU A 488 27.64 -22.02 -13.59
C GLU A 488 27.59 -21.98 -15.12
N MET A 489 26.80 -21.07 -15.66
CA MET A 489 26.69 -20.83 -17.09
C MET A 489 26.21 -19.39 -17.36
N CYS A 490 26.30 -18.95 -18.62
CA CYS A 490 25.86 -17.62 -19.01
C CYS A 490 24.34 -17.49 -18.97
N ARG A 491 23.82 -16.60 -18.12
CA ARG A 491 22.39 -16.41 -17.87
C ARG A 491 22.03 -14.92 -17.97
N ASN A 492 20.75 -14.60 -18.16
CA ASN A 492 20.30 -13.21 -18.26
C ASN A 492 20.63 -12.43 -16.97
N GLY A 493 21.21 -11.23 -17.14
CA GLY A 493 21.55 -10.32 -16.05
C GLY A 493 20.28 -9.77 -15.39
N SER A 494 20.24 -9.73 -14.05
CA SER A 494 19.12 -9.14 -13.31
C SER A 494 19.33 -7.64 -13.12
N PHE A 495 18.32 -6.87 -13.51
CA PHE A 495 18.17 -5.44 -13.21
C PHE A 495 18.19 -5.18 -11.70
N LEU A 496 19.34 -4.89 -11.10
CA LEU A 496 19.42 -4.32 -9.75
C LEU A 496 20.67 -3.42 -9.61
N THR A 497 20.54 -2.18 -10.09
CA THR A 497 21.31 -1.05 -9.56
C THR A 497 20.37 0.14 -9.36
N ASN A 498 19.70 0.17 -8.22
CA ASN A 498 19.95 1.26 -7.27
C ASN A 498 19.60 0.82 -5.85
N LYS A 499 20.64 0.66 -5.01
CA LYS A 499 20.51 0.51 -3.57
C LYS A 499 20.04 1.85 -3.00
N GLN A 500 18.75 2.00 -2.70
CA GLN A 500 18.28 2.74 -1.51
C GLN A 500 16.77 2.73 -1.23
N PHE A 501 15.91 2.02 -1.96
CA PHE A 501 14.49 1.94 -1.59
C PHE A 501 13.98 0.51 -1.43
N ALA A 502 13.48 0.24 -0.23
CA ALA A 502 12.56 -0.85 0.16
C ALA A 502 13.04 -2.31 0.02
N LEU A 503 13.83 -2.78 0.99
CA LEU A 503 13.95 -4.21 1.30
C LEU A 503 13.46 -4.46 2.74
N SER A 504 12.16 -4.64 2.87
CA SER A 504 11.54 -5.40 3.96
C SER A 504 10.11 -5.78 3.59
N MET A 505 9.90 -6.36 2.40
CA MET A 505 8.70 -7.16 2.14
C MET A 505 8.96 -8.21 1.07
N VAL A 506 8.40 -9.39 1.32
CA VAL A 506 8.24 -10.55 0.42
C VAL A 506 9.46 -11.47 0.24
N SER A 507 9.80 -12.18 1.32
CA SER A 507 10.28 -13.57 1.23
C SER A 507 9.24 -14.48 1.87
N ALA A 508 8.27 -14.95 1.07
CA ALA A 508 7.44 -16.09 1.43
C ALA A 508 7.60 -17.13 0.32
N ALA A 509 8.06 -18.30 0.72
CA ALA A 509 8.35 -19.44 -0.13
C ALA A 509 7.16 -19.79 -1.03
N PHE A 510 7.40 -19.83 -2.34
CA PHE A 510 6.53 -20.50 -3.29
C PHE A 510 6.76 -22.01 -3.18
N VAL A 511 5.97 -22.68 -2.35
CA VAL A 511 5.70 -24.10 -2.54
C VAL A 511 4.65 -24.17 -3.64
N ALA A 512 5.06 -24.57 -4.83
CA ALA A 512 4.14 -25.02 -5.86
C ALA A 512 3.41 -26.27 -5.32
N LEU A 513 2.18 -26.07 -4.87
CA LEU A 513 1.24 -27.17 -4.70
C LEU A 513 0.54 -27.37 -6.04
N LEU A 514 0.84 -28.50 -6.67
CA LEU A 514 -0.01 -29.11 -7.67
C LEU A 514 -1.41 -29.29 -7.05
N PHE A 515 -2.39 -28.61 -7.61
CA PHE A 515 -3.81 -28.89 -7.42
C PHE A 515 -4.54 -28.75 -8.75
#